data_AF-A0A850PM85-F1
#
_entry.id   AF-A0A850PM85-F1
#
_cell.length_a   1.000
_cell.length_b   1.000
_cell.length_c   1.000
_cell.angle_alpha   90.00
_cell.angle_beta   90.00
_cell.angle_gamma   90.00
#
_symmetry.space_group_name_H-M   'P 1'
#
loop_
_entity.id
_entity.type
_entity.pdbx_description
1 polymer ?
#
loop_
_entity_poly.entity_id
_entity_poly.type
_entity_poly.pdbx_seq_one_letter_code
_entity_poly.pdbx_strand_id
1 'polypeptide(L)'
;MSAEDTLREWLFRLAWRLRIWHGLPSCIATAIDDSTPPVQEVCTHLTNRTSDFLGRAQEKGTSSTSVATEKVFELITAVSWAVDRFGDDPEQARQRVMLATAGVFHVGGQQS
;
A
#
# COMPACT_ATOMS: atom_id res chain seq x y z
N MET A 1 -0.69 18.81 -5.33
CA MET A 1 -0.23 17.42 -5.58
C MET A 1 -1.17 16.81 -6.59
N SER A 2 -0.64 16.07 -7.56
CA SER A 2 -1.47 15.35 -8.54
C SER A 2 -2.15 14.12 -7.91
N ALA A 3 -3.12 13.51 -8.60
CA ALA A 3 -3.75 12.26 -8.15
C ALA A 3 -2.70 11.14 -8.02
N GLU A 4 -1.76 11.09 -8.96
CA GLU A 4 -0.61 10.18 -8.93
C GLU A 4 0.28 10.42 -7.69
N ASP A 5 0.73 11.65 -7.46
CA ASP A 5 1.58 11.98 -6.30
C ASP A 5 0.88 11.62 -4.98
N THR A 6 -0.43 11.83 -4.94
CA THR A 6 -1.25 11.53 -3.77
C THR A 6 -1.33 10.03 -3.52
N LEU A 7 -1.52 9.22 -4.58
CA LEU A 7 -1.52 7.77 -4.47
C LEU A 7 -0.12 7.25 -4.07
N ARG A 8 0.96 7.74 -4.69
CA ARG A 8 2.34 7.37 -4.34
C ARG A 8 2.65 7.65 -2.87
N GLU A 9 2.30 8.84 -2.38
CA GLU A 9 2.51 9.22 -0.98
C GLU A 9 1.65 8.38 -0.03
N TRP A 10 0.40 8.07 -0.40
CA TRP A 10 -0.45 7.18 0.39
C TRP A 10 0.16 5.78 0.53
N LEU A 11 0.60 5.18 -0.58
CA LEU A 11 1.19 3.84 -0.59
C LEU A 11 2.48 3.78 0.24
N PHE A 12 3.31 4.83 0.18
CA PHE A 12 4.48 4.96 1.06
C PHE A 12 4.07 5.01 2.53
N ARG A 13 3.14 5.88 2.91
CA ARG A 13 2.69 6.01 4.31
C ARG A 13 2.07 4.72 4.83
N LEU A 14 1.33 4.00 3.98
CA LEU A 14 0.75 2.71 4.32
C LEU A 14 1.84 1.68 4.60
N ALA A 15 2.80 1.50 3.69
CA ALA A 15 3.94 0.60 3.89
C ALA A 15 4.73 0.96 5.15
N TRP A 16 5.02 2.26 5.34
CA TRP A 16 5.74 2.75 6.50
C TRP A 16 5.00 2.45 7.80
N ARG A 17 3.69 2.68 7.86
CA ARG A 17 2.91 2.45 9.09
C ARG A 17 2.76 0.96 9.41
N LEU A 18 2.61 0.11 8.39
CA LEU A 18 2.45 -1.34 8.57
C LEU A 18 3.75 -2.04 9.00
N ARG A 19 4.93 -1.48 8.69
CA ARG A 19 6.23 -2.08 9.06
C ARG A 19 6.35 -2.42 10.56
N ILE A 20 5.77 -1.58 11.42
CA ILE A 20 5.87 -1.68 12.89
C ILE A 20 5.03 -2.85 13.45
N TRP A 21 4.04 -3.33 12.69
CA TRP A 21 3.05 -4.30 13.21
C TRP A 21 3.60 -5.74 13.28
N HIS A 22 4.79 -6.03 12.74
CA HIS A 22 5.24 -7.40 12.52
C HIS A 22 6.33 -7.95 13.46
N GLY A 23 6.38 -7.44 14.70
CA GLY A 23 6.90 -8.17 15.86
C GLY A 23 5.86 -9.10 16.54
N LEU A 24 4.62 -9.14 16.03
CA LEU A 24 3.49 -9.86 16.60
C LEU A 24 3.00 -11.10 15.81
N PRO A 25 3.75 -11.82 14.94
CA PRO A 25 3.26 -13.09 14.40
C PRO A 25 2.83 -14.08 15.50
N SER A 26 3.48 -14.06 16.67
CA SER A 26 3.08 -14.85 17.84
C SER A 26 1.81 -14.31 18.51
N CYS A 27 1.68 -13.00 18.74
CA CYS A 27 0.46 -12.43 19.34
C CYS A 27 -0.75 -12.48 18.40
N ILE A 28 -0.56 -12.39 17.09
CA ILE A 28 -1.62 -12.48 16.09
C ILE A 28 -2.05 -13.94 15.91
N ALA A 29 -1.12 -14.91 15.93
CA ALA A 29 -1.48 -16.33 15.93
C ALA A 29 -2.32 -16.72 17.16
N THR A 30 -2.02 -16.16 18.35
CA THR A 30 -2.84 -16.35 19.55
C THR A 30 -4.17 -15.59 19.50
N ALA A 31 -4.22 -14.42 18.87
CA ALA A 31 -5.43 -13.61 18.74
C ALA A 31 -6.38 -14.07 17.61
N ILE A 32 -5.92 -14.92 16.68
CA ILE A 32 -6.78 -15.56 15.67
C ILE A 32 -7.71 -16.61 16.30
N ASP A 33 -7.29 -17.24 17.40
CA ASP A 33 -8.16 -18.13 18.20
C ASP A 33 -9.21 -17.33 19.01
N ASP A 34 -9.01 -16.01 19.12
CA ASP A 34 -9.80 -15.12 19.95
C ASP A 34 -10.24 -13.89 19.15
N SER A 35 -11.25 -14.08 18.30
CA SER A 35 -12.08 -13.06 17.62
C SER A 35 -11.73 -11.60 17.98
N THR A 36 -10.77 -10.99 17.27
CA THR A 36 -10.35 -9.60 17.51
C THR A 36 -10.86 -8.66 16.40
N PRO A 37 -12.12 -8.19 16.48
CA PRO A 37 -12.74 -7.26 15.53
C PRO A 37 -11.94 -5.97 15.17
N PRO A 38 -11.06 -5.40 16.03
CA PRO A 38 -10.40 -4.13 15.71
C PRO A 38 -9.45 -4.17 14.50
N VAL A 39 -8.76 -5.29 14.28
CA VAL A 39 -7.76 -5.39 13.20
C VAL A 39 -8.43 -5.50 11.84
N GLN A 40 -9.53 -6.25 11.76
CA GLN A 40 -10.29 -6.44 10.52
C GLN A 40 -10.97 -5.14 10.07
N GLU A 41 -11.49 -4.35 11.02
CA GLU A 41 -12.06 -3.03 10.76
C GLU A 41 -10.99 -2.05 10.25
N VAL A 42 -9.80 -2.04 10.86
CA VAL A 42 -8.67 -1.22 10.40
C VAL A 42 -8.22 -1.60 8.99
N CYS A 43 -8.05 -2.89 8.69
CA CYS A 43 -7.70 -3.35 7.35
C CYS A 43 -8.75 -2.93 6.31
N THR A 44 -10.04 -3.06 6.65
CA THR A 44 -11.14 -2.62 5.78
C THR A 44 -11.06 -1.11 5.50
N HIS A 45 -10.83 -0.30 6.53
CA HIS A 45 -10.67 1.15 6.35
C HIS A 45 -9.46 1.52 5.50
N LEU A 46 -8.32 0.83 5.67
CA LEU A 46 -7.12 1.09 4.88
C LEU A 46 -7.29 0.67 3.42
N THR A 47 -7.97 -0.45 3.16
CA THR A 47 -8.31 -0.90 1.80
C THR A 47 -9.27 0.07 1.12
N ASN A 48 -10.34 0.50 1.80
CA ASN A 48 -11.28 1.48 1.25
C ASN A 48 -10.58 2.80 0.88
N ARG A 49 -9.71 3.29 1.77
CA ARG A 49 -8.94 4.51 1.51
C ARG A 49 -7.95 4.35 0.36
N THR A 50 -7.37 3.17 0.20
CA THR A 50 -6.53 2.83 -0.97
C THR A 50 -7.38 2.85 -2.25
N SER A 51 -8.60 2.32 -2.19
CA SER A 51 -9.57 2.37 -3.30
C SER A 51 -9.86 3.81 -3.73
N ASP A 52 -10.12 4.71 -2.78
CA ASP A 52 -10.40 6.12 -3.09
C ASP A 52 -9.25 6.80 -3.84
N PHE A 53 -8.00 6.57 -3.41
CA PHE A 53 -6.84 7.15 -4.08
C PHE A 53 -6.56 6.50 -5.44
N LEU A 54 -6.73 5.18 -5.55
CA LEU A 54 -6.55 4.45 -6.80
C LEU A 54 -7.59 4.87 -7.83
N GLY A 55 -8.86 4.95 -7.44
CA GLY A 55 -9.96 5.40 -8.30
C GLY A 55 -9.71 6.80 -8.86
N ARG A 56 -9.28 7.76 -8.01
CA ARG A 56 -8.92 9.11 -8.48
C ARG A 56 -7.76 9.11 -9.48
N ALA A 57 -6.76 8.25 -9.31
CA ALA A 57 -5.65 8.13 -10.26
C ALA A 57 -6.10 7.50 -11.58
N GLN A 58 -7.00 6.51 -11.52
CA GLN A 58 -7.61 5.88 -12.69
C GLN A 58 -8.48 6.86 -13.48
N GLU A 59 -9.34 7.64 -12.81
CA GLU A 59 -10.16 8.70 -13.42
C GLU A 59 -9.31 9.76 -14.15
N LYS A 60 -8.11 10.03 -13.64
CA LYS A 60 -7.15 10.95 -14.27
C LYS A 60 -6.26 10.29 -15.33
N GLY A 61 -6.42 9.00 -15.58
CA GLY A 61 -5.64 8.24 -16.55
C GLY A 61 -4.16 8.03 -16.15
N THR A 62 -3.79 8.31 -14.90
CA THR A 62 -2.41 8.16 -14.40
C THR A 62 -2.14 6.78 -13.81
N SER A 63 -3.18 5.95 -13.66
CA SER A 63 -3.11 4.56 -13.19
C SER A 63 -3.93 3.65 -14.09
N SER A 64 -3.51 2.39 -14.22
CA SER A 64 -4.28 1.40 -14.98
C SER A 64 -5.60 1.06 -14.30
N THR A 65 -6.68 0.98 -15.08
CA THR A 65 -8.01 0.52 -14.63
C THR A 65 -8.07 -1.00 -14.45
N SER A 66 -7.07 -1.74 -14.94
CA SER A 66 -6.98 -3.20 -14.77
C SER A 66 -6.44 -3.62 -13.41
N VAL A 67 -5.96 -2.68 -12.60
CA VAL A 67 -5.35 -2.95 -11.30
C VAL A 67 -6.42 -2.92 -10.21
N ALA A 68 -6.61 -4.05 -9.53
CA ALA A 68 -7.54 -4.19 -8.41
C ALA A 68 -6.95 -3.63 -7.11
N THR A 69 -7.79 -2.92 -6.33
CA THR A 69 -7.40 -2.31 -5.04
C THR A 69 -6.84 -3.34 -4.07
N GLU A 70 -7.45 -4.53 -4.00
CA GLU A 70 -7.05 -5.61 -3.10
C GLU A 70 -5.62 -6.07 -3.41
N LYS A 71 -5.26 -6.16 -4.70
CA LYS A 71 -3.92 -6.55 -5.12
C LYS A 71 -2.87 -5.50 -4.81
N VAL A 72 -3.23 -4.22 -4.91
CA VAL A 72 -2.35 -3.13 -4.45
C VAL A 72 -2.15 -3.18 -2.94
N PHE A 73 -3.21 -3.43 -2.17
CA PHE A 73 -3.13 -3.54 -0.72
C PHE A 73 -2.29 -4.75 -0.26
N GLU A 74 -2.51 -5.93 -0.85
CA GLU A 74 -1.71 -7.15 -0.63
C GLU A 74 -0.23 -6.88 -0.93
N LEU A 75 0.08 -6.26 -2.07
CA LEU A 75 1.45 -5.90 -2.46
C LEU A 75 2.11 -4.95 -1.47
N ILE A 76 1.43 -3.88 -1.06
CA ILE A 76 1.98 -2.93 -0.07
C ILE A 76 2.18 -3.58 1.30
N THR A 77 1.29 -4.49 1.69
CA THR A 77 1.46 -5.27 2.92
C THR A 77 2.76 -6.09 2.85
N ALA A 78 3.02 -6.77 1.73
CA ALA A 78 4.28 -7.50 1.51
C ALA A 78 5.51 -6.56 1.47
N VAL A 79 5.40 -5.37 0.87
CA VAL A 79 6.48 -4.38 0.84
C VAL A 79 6.79 -3.85 2.24
N SER A 80 5.78 -3.67 3.10
CA SER A 80 6.00 -3.22 4.49
C SER A 80 6.87 -4.20 5.30
N TRP A 81 6.72 -5.50 5.05
CA TRP A 81 7.59 -6.53 5.60
C TRP A 81 9.02 -6.43 5.08
N ALA A 82 9.21 -6.18 3.78
CA ALA A 82 10.53 -5.97 3.22
C ALA A 82 11.21 -4.74 3.84
N VAL A 83 10.49 -3.63 3.97
CA VAL A 83 10.98 -2.39 4.61
C VAL A 83 11.49 -2.68 6.03
N ASP A 84 10.72 -3.38 6.86
CA ASP A 84 11.13 -3.77 8.21
C ASP A 84 12.34 -4.72 8.18
N ARG A 85 12.22 -5.82 7.42
CA ARG A 85 13.20 -6.91 7.39
C ARG A 85 14.57 -6.49 6.88
N PHE A 86 14.62 -5.53 5.96
CA PHE A 86 15.87 -4.99 5.42
C PHE A 86 16.37 -3.77 6.19
N GLY A 87 15.61 -3.27 7.17
CA GLY A 87 15.99 -2.11 7.97
C GLY A 87 16.02 -0.81 7.16
N ASP A 88 15.13 -0.71 6.17
CA ASP A 88 15.05 0.47 5.30
C ASP A 88 14.74 1.72 6.14
N ASP A 89 15.48 2.81 5.86
CA ASP A 89 15.11 4.14 6.31
C ASP A 89 13.93 4.71 5.48
N PRO A 90 13.38 5.90 5.81
CA PRO A 90 12.25 6.47 5.06
C PRO A 90 12.51 6.69 3.56
N GLU A 91 13.75 6.99 3.14
CA GLU A 91 14.08 7.20 1.74
C GLU A 91 14.14 5.88 0.98
N GLN A 92 14.82 4.88 1.56
CA GLN A 92 14.88 3.53 1.00
C GLN A 92 13.49 2.90 0.90
N ALA A 93 12.63 3.09 1.92
CA ALA A 93 11.26 2.62 1.90
C ALA A 93 10.43 3.28 0.78
N ARG A 94 10.61 4.58 0.52
CA ARG A 94 9.97 5.27 -0.62
C ARG A 94 10.42 4.66 -1.95
N GLN A 95 11.72 4.47 -2.13
CA GLN A 95 12.26 3.86 -3.35
C GLN A 95 11.73 2.44 -3.56
N ARG A 96 11.64 1.64 -2.49
CA ARG A 96 11.08 0.28 -2.55
C ARG A 96 9.61 0.27 -2.94
N VAL A 97 8.80 1.15 -2.35
CA VAL A 97 7.39 1.29 -2.71
C VAL A 97 7.23 1.74 -4.16
N MET A 98 8.02 2.71 -4.61
CA MET A 98 8.02 3.15 -6.01
C MET A 98 8.37 2.02 -6.97
N LEU A 99 9.41 1.25 -6.67
CA LEU A 99 9.83 0.10 -7.48
C LEU A 99 8.73 -0.96 -7.55
N ALA A 100 8.18 -1.36 -6.41
CA ALA A 100 7.15 -2.40 -6.32
C ALA A 100 5.86 -1.99 -7.05
N THR A 101 5.52 -0.71 -7.04
CA THR A 101 4.26 -0.19 -7.60
C THR A 101 4.41 0.44 -8.97
N ALA A 102 5.58 0.36 -9.60
CA ALA A 102 5.84 0.98 -10.90
C ALA A 102 4.80 0.58 -11.96
N GLY A 103 4.37 -0.69 -11.98
CA GLY A 103 3.35 -1.20 -12.90
C GLY A 103 1.90 -0.81 -12.60
N VAL A 104 1.64 -0.14 -11.47
CA VAL A 104 0.30 0.43 -11.15
C VAL A 104 0.06 1.69 -11.97
N PHE A 105 1.11 2.47 -12.19
CA PHE A 105 1.06 3.76 -12.87
C PHE A 105 1.34 3.60 -14.36
N HIS A 106 0.73 4.45 -15.18
CA HIS A 106 1.13 4.54 -16.58
C HIS A 106 2.49 5.25 -16.66
N VAL A 107 3.42 4.69 -17.42
CA VAL A 107 4.59 5.45 -17.88
C VAL A 107 4.01 6.57 -18.74
N GLY A 108 4.30 7.83 -18.40
CA GLY A 108 3.78 9.00 -19.12
C GLY A 108 3.98 8.89 -20.63
N GLY A 109 3.00 8.31 -21.30
CA GLY A 109 2.95 8.13 -22.73
C GLY A 109 2.32 9.37 -23.31
N GLN A 110 3.18 10.25 -23.83
CA GLN A 110 2.93 11.13 -24.97
C GLN A 110 1.45 11.41 -25.25
N GLN A 111 0.95 12.57 -24.80
CA GLN A 111 -0.20 13.17 -25.45
C GLN A 111 0.25 13.56 -26.87
N SER A 112 -0.34 12.92 -27.88
CA SER A 112 -0.31 13.33 -29.28
C SER A 112 -1.72 13.16 -29.82
#